data_AF-A0A813H1N8-F1
#
_entry.id   AF-A0A813H1N8-F1
#
_cell.length_a   1.000
_cell.length_b   1.000
_cell.length_c   1.000
_cell.angle_alpha   90.00
_cell.angle_beta   90.00
_cell.angle_gamma   90.00
#
_symmetry.space_group_name_H-M   'P 1'
#
loop_
_entity.id
_entity.type
_entity.pdbx_description
1 polymer ?
#
loop_
_entity_poly.entity_id
_entity_poly.type
_entity_poly.pdbx_seq_one_letter_code
_entity_poly.pdbx_strand_id
1 'polypeptide(L)'
;MAENEREANLGGERGEVKRVFGKLQEPEKARLNTAEKRHGLTWTELHAYKDRMIFPVLPTMMGVDELPRDITLCGNVFRGLDRCLEKGMATENPSTPYARMQICKSHWIKFIKCVKRRDELVMRGVKRWERDYYSTLDDPSRKEYVDDIDTKMRYFLYAASHTADDMKKKRLEQNAQHCAVRQSSLLNPRQADDYESSGAAV
;
A
#
# COMPACT_ATOMS: atom_id res chain seq x y z
N MET A 1 -12.28 49.36 22.93
CA MET A 1 -10.98 48.78 23.35
C MET A 1 -11.11 47.29 23.08
N ALA A 2 -10.73 46.85 21.87
CA ALA A 2 -9.43 46.24 21.56
C ALA A 2 -9.43 44.76 22.00
N GLU A 3 -9.09 43.74 21.21
CA GLU A 3 -8.35 43.67 19.95
C GLU A 3 -8.39 42.21 19.42
N ASN A 4 -8.23 42.06 18.10
CA ASN A 4 -7.54 40.98 17.38
C ASN A 4 -8.05 39.53 17.44
N GLU A 5 -8.95 39.19 16.50
CA GLU A 5 -8.96 37.88 15.86
C GLU A 5 -7.79 37.80 14.87
N ARG A 6 -6.80 36.95 15.18
CA ARG A 6 -5.68 36.66 14.30
C ARG A 6 -6.13 35.67 13.22
N GLU A 7 -6.13 36.16 12.00
CA GLU A 7 -6.20 35.34 10.78
C GLU A 7 -5.15 34.23 10.84
N ALA A 8 -5.61 32.99 10.74
CA ALA A 8 -4.77 31.82 10.59
C ALA A 8 -4.07 31.90 9.22
N ASN A 9 -2.76 32.12 9.31
CA ASN A 9 -1.81 32.24 8.23
C ASN A 9 -1.74 30.90 7.45
N LEU A 10 -2.54 30.74 6.39
CA LEU A 10 -2.32 29.73 5.34
C LEU A 10 -1.15 30.16 4.45
N GLY A 11 0.04 30.17 5.04
CA GLY A 11 1.29 30.36 4.33
C GLY A 11 1.70 29.04 3.67
N GLY A 12 1.40 28.90 2.38
CA GLY A 12 2.04 27.88 1.55
C GLY A 12 3.55 28.05 1.61
N GLU A 13 4.26 27.04 2.12
CA GLU A 13 5.72 27.00 2.20
C GLU A 13 6.31 27.06 0.78
N ARG A 14 6.59 28.27 0.29
CA ARG A 14 7.50 28.50 -0.82
C ARG A 14 8.88 28.11 -0.33
N GLY A 15 9.35 26.94 -0.74
CA GLY A 15 10.63 26.36 -0.33
C GLY A 15 11.76 27.39 -0.43
N GLU A 16 12.29 27.76 0.74
CA GLU A 16 13.32 28.78 0.88
C GLU A 16 14.64 28.26 0.29
N VAL A 17 15.20 29.00 -0.67
CA VAL A 17 16.47 28.69 -1.30
C VAL A 17 17.59 29.09 -0.33
N LYS A 18 18.09 28.12 0.44
CA LYS A 18 19.20 28.35 1.38
C LYS A 18 20.52 28.47 0.60
N ARG A 19 21.30 29.52 0.86
CA ARG A 19 22.67 29.66 0.33
C ARG A 19 23.63 29.03 1.33
N VAL A 20 24.34 27.99 0.91
CA VAL A 20 25.41 27.36 1.68
C VAL A 20 26.70 27.48 0.86
N PHE A 21 27.72 28.14 1.41
CA PHE A 21 29.00 28.43 0.74
C PHE A 21 28.87 29.05 -0.67
N GLY A 22 27.99 30.05 -0.83
CA GLY A 22 27.88 30.83 -2.07
C GLY A 22 27.18 30.15 -3.25
N LYS A 23 26.73 28.89 -3.09
CA LYS A 23 25.92 28.19 -4.11
C LYS A 23 24.44 28.22 -3.71
N LEU A 24 23.57 28.51 -4.69
CA LEU A 24 22.11 28.38 -4.54
C LEU A 24 21.80 26.89 -4.38
N GLN A 25 21.35 26.50 -3.19
CA GLN A 25 20.92 25.13 -2.96
C GLN A 25 19.48 25.00 -3.43
N GLU A 26 19.22 24.06 -4.33
CA GLU A 26 17.84 23.76 -4.74
C GLU A 26 16.97 23.48 -3.50
N PRO A 27 15.71 23.94 -3.50
CA PRO A 27 14.82 23.68 -2.39
C PRO A 27 14.71 22.18 -2.16
N GLU A 28 14.70 21.75 -0.89
CA GLU A 28 14.71 20.34 -0.48
C GLU A 28 13.66 19.50 -1.21
N LYS A 29 12.45 20.06 -1.39
CA LYS A 29 11.35 19.45 -2.15
C LYS A 29 11.70 19.14 -3.61
N ALA A 30 12.47 20.01 -4.29
CA ALA A 30 12.91 19.78 -5.67
C ALA A 30 14.00 18.69 -5.75
N ARG A 31 14.90 18.65 -4.77
CA ARG A 31 15.93 17.61 -4.65
C ARG A 31 15.32 16.23 -4.43
N LEU A 32 14.32 16.15 -3.55
CA LEU A 32 13.55 14.93 -3.30
C LEU A 32 12.82 14.49 -4.58
N ASN A 33 12.04 15.36 -5.21
CA ASN A 33 11.29 15.03 -6.44
C ASN A 33 12.20 14.51 -7.55
N THR A 34 13.40 15.08 -7.71
CA THR A 34 14.38 14.61 -8.69
C THR A 34 14.91 13.23 -8.34
N ALA A 35 15.22 12.97 -7.06
CA ALA A 35 15.64 11.66 -6.59
C ALA A 35 14.54 10.60 -6.80
N GLU A 36 13.29 10.90 -6.46
CA GLU A 36 12.15 9.99 -6.65
C GLU A 36 11.96 9.63 -8.12
N LYS A 37 11.99 10.61 -9.03
CA LYS A 37 11.91 10.37 -10.48
C LYS A 37 13.07 9.51 -10.98
N ARG A 38 14.30 9.78 -10.53
CA ARG A 38 15.50 9.04 -10.93
C ARG A 38 15.47 7.60 -10.45
N HIS A 39 14.99 7.36 -9.23
CA HIS A 39 15.03 6.05 -8.60
C HIS A 39 13.75 5.22 -8.82
N GLY A 40 12.65 5.85 -9.24
CA GLY A 40 11.38 5.17 -9.52
C GLY A 40 10.70 4.63 -8.26
N LEU A 41 10.96 5.25 -7.10
CA LEU A 41 10.37 4.93 -5.81
C LEU A 41 10.22 6.22 -5.00
N THR A 42 9.16 6.38 -4.22
CA THR A 42 9.00 7.58 -3.37
C THR A 42 9.65 7.38 -2.02
N TRP A 43 10.17 8.46 -1.44
CA TRP A 43 10.79 8.41 -0.12
C TRP A 43 9.80 7.92 0.94
N THR A 44 8.56 8.36 0.83
CA THR A 44 7.45 7.92 1.70
C THR A 44 7.20 6.43 1.58
N GLU A 45 7.17 5.87 0.37
CA GLU A 45 6.97 4.42 0.18
C GLU A 45 8.10 3.61 0.78
N LEU A 46 9.34 4.07 0.64
CA LEU A 46 10.51 3.39 1.19
C LEU A 46 10.45 3.30 2.71
N HIS A 47 9.95 4.34 3.39
CA HIS A 47 9.85 4.39 4.86
C HIS A 47 8.57 3.73 5.38
N ALA A 48 7.53 3.64 4.56
CA ALA A 48 6.31 2.89 4.85
C ALA A 48 6.39 1.40 4.47
N TYR A 49 7.59 0.87 4.23
CA TYR A 49 7.79 -0.54 3.83
C TYR A 49 7.23 -1.54 4.86
N LYS A 50 7.22 -1.20 6.16
CA LYS A 50 6.66 -2.06 7.22
C LYS A 50 5.16 -2.27 7.04
N ASP A 51 4.43 -1.25 6.58
CA ASP A 51 3.00 -1.34 6.33
C ASP A 51 2.66 -2.32 5.20
N ARG A 52 3.59 -2.57 4.27
CA ARG A 52 3.43 -3.55 3.19
C ARG A 52 3.48 -5.00 3.69
N MET A 53 3.93 -5.25 4.92
CA MET A 53 3.88 -6.58 5.52
C MET A 53 2.50 -6.95 6.06
N ILE A 54 1.60 -5.97 6.22
CA ILE A 54 0.20 -6.23 6.59
C ILE A 54 -0.46 -7.03 5.47
N PHE A 55 -1.22 -8.06 5.83
CA PHE A 55 -1.94 -8.91 4.88
C PHE A 55 -3.21 -8.23 4.35
N PRO A 56 -3.69 -8.61 3.15
CA PRO A 56 -5.03 -8.27 2.71
C PRO A 56 -6.08 -8.68 3.74
N VAL A 57 -7.17 -7.92 3.82
CA VAL A 57 -8.28 -8.23 4.73
C VAL A 57 -8.98 -9.51 4.27
N LEU A 58 -9.03 -10.50 5.15
CA LEU A 58 -9.68 -11.79 4.92
C LEU A 58 -11.20 -11.70 5.17
N PRO A 59 -12.00 -12.58 4.55
CA PRO A 59 -13.38 -12.78 4.95
C PRO A 59 -13.48 -13.20 6.42
N THR A 60 -14.47 -12.70 7.15
CA THR A 60 -14.62 -12.95 8.60
C THR A 60 -14.79 -14.45 8.93
N MET A 61 -15.41 -15.20 8.02
CA MET A 61 -15.71 -16.62 8.20
C MET A 61 -14.59 -17.54 7.68
N MET A 62 -13.55 -16.99 7.05
CA MET A 62 -12.44 -17.77 6.53
C MET A 62 -11.43 -18.03 7.64
N GLY A 63 -11.21 -19.31 7.96
CA GLY A 63 -10.16 -19.73 8.89
C GLY A 63 -8.76 -19.42 8.33
N VAL A 64 -7.80 -19.15 9.21
CA VAL A 64 -6.40 -18.87 8.81
C VAL A 64 -5.77 -20.08 8.13
N ASP A 65 -6.22 -21.29 8.46
CA ASP A 65 -5.70 -22.56 7.92
C ASP A 65 -6.03 -22.76 6.43
N GLU A 66 -6.99 -22.00 5.90
CA GLU A 66 -7.37 -21.99 4.47
C GLU A 66 -6.36 -21.23 3.61
N LEU A 67 -5.43 -20.48 4.23
CA LEU A 67 -4.41 -19.75 3.52
C LEU A 67 -3.29 -20.67 3.02
N PRO A 68 -2.76 -20.44 1.80
CA PRO A 68 -1.57 -21.14 1.31
C PRO A 68 -0.39 -21.10 2.30
N ARG A 69 0.22 -22.25 2.58
CA ARG A 69 1.36 -22.39 3.51
C ARG A 69 2.58 -21.54 3.14
N ASP A 70 2.72 -21.23 1.85
CA ASP A 70 3.82 -20.46 1.26
C ASP A 70 3.69 -18.93 1.43
N ILE A 71 2.67 -18.45 2.16
CA ILE A 71 2.45 -16.99 2.34
C ILE A 71 3.54 -16.33 3.22
N THR A 72 4.32 -17.12 3.97
CA THR A 72 5.39 -16.64 4.86
C THR A 72 6.71 -16.28 4.15
N LEU A 73 6.79 -16.46 2.82
CA LEU A 73 8.05 -16.36 2.06
C LEU A 73 8.72 -14.98 2.03
N CYS A 74 8.01 -13.90 2.40
CA CYS A 74 8.58 -12.54 2.34
C CYS A 74 9.41 -12.14 3.56
N GLY A 75 9.44 -12.94 4.63
CA GLY A 75 10.16 -12.59 5.87
C GLY A 75 11.66 -12.33 5.66
N ASN A 76 12.34 -13.18 4.87
CA ASN A 76 13.76 -13.00 4.60
C ASN A 76 14.05 -11.78 3.70
N VAL A 77 13.18 -11.53 2.73
CA VAL A 77 13.30 -10.37 1.84
C VAL A 77 13.07 -9.08 2.62
N PHE A 78 12.06 -9.07 3.50
CA PHE A 78 11.78 -7.98 4.44
C PHE A 78 12.99 -7.68 5.31
N ARG A 79 13.56 -8.68 6.00
CA ARG A 79 14.77 -8.50 6.84
C ARG A 79 15.97 -7.98 6.04
N GLY A 80 16.05 -8.30 4.75
CA GLY A 80 17.09 -7.76 3.86
C GLY A 80 16.92 -6.26 3.61
N LEU A 81 15.68 -5.81 3.34
CA LEU A 81 15.35 -4.40 3.17
C LEU A 81 15.50 -3.63 4.48
N ASP A 82 14.97 -4.17 5.58
CA ASP A 82 15.00 -3.60 6.92
C ASP A 82 16.43 -3.26 7.36
N ARG A 83 17.34 -4.24 7.28
CA ARG A 83 18.77 -4.02 7.57
C ARG A 83 19.42 -2.99 6.67
N CYS A 84 19.06 -2.94 5.38
CA CYS A 84 19.58 -1.93 4.47
C CYS A 84 19.14 -0.53 4.91
N LEU A 85 17.86 -0.37 5.27
CA LEU A 85 17.30 0.90 5.68
C LEU A 85 17.86 1.35 7.03
N GLU A 86 17.91 0.48 8.02
CA GLU A 86 18.47 0.78 9.34
C GLU A 86 19.94 1.18 9.26
N LYS A 87 20.76 0.40 8.55
CA LYS A 87 22.17 0.75 8.33
C LYS A 87 22.30 2.06 7.55
N GLY A 88 21.47 2.25 6.53
CA GLY A 88 21.47 3.45 5.71
C GLY A 88 21.01 4.71 6.44
N MET A 89 20.20 4.60 7.49
CA MET A 89 19.87 5.71 8.40
C MET A 89 21.04 6.01 9.34
N ALA A 90 21.71 4.99 9.87
CA ALA A 90 22.84 5.16 10.78
C ALA A 90 24.08 5.79 10.11
N THR A 91 24.30 5.53 8.81
CA THR A 91 25.45 6.04 8.05
C THR A 91 25.10 7.17 7.09
N GLU A 92 23.96 7.84 7.29
CA GLU A 92 23.49 8.89 6.40
C GLU A 92 24.39 10.13 6.46
N ASN A 93 24.89 10.56 5.29
CA ASN A 93 25.69 11.77 5.19
C ASN A 93 24.80 12.97 4.80
N PRO A 94 24.85 14.10 5.54
CA PRO A 94 24.11 15.32 5.20
C PRO A 94 24.37 15.85 3.77
N SER A 95 25.53 15.56 3.18
CA SER A 95 25.82 15.94 1.79
C SER A 95 24.97 15.17 0.76
N THR A 96 24.49 13.97 1.11
CA THR A 96 23.75 13.06 0.22
C THR A 96 22.53 12.47 0.92
N PRO A 97 21.51 13.28 1.26
CA PRO A 97 20.37 12.90 2.11
C PRO A 97 19.39 11.89 1.47
N TYR A 98 19.61 11.49 0.21
CA TYR A 98 18.75 10.52 -0.48
C TYR A 98 19.54 9.33 -1.06
N ALA A 99 20.83 9.20 -0.72
CA ALA A 99 21.66 8.10 -1.21
C ALA A 99 21.09 6.72 -0.85
N ARG A 100 20.41 6.62 0.31
CA ARG A 100 19.74 5.40 0.78
C ARG A 100 18.70 4.89 -0.21
N MET A 101 18.00 5.77 -0.94
CA MET A 101 17.04 5.34 -1.97
C MET A 101 17.72 4.48 -3.04
N GLN A 102 18.89 4.90 -3.50
CA GLN A 102 19.64 4.16 -4.51
C GLN A 102 20.25 2.88 -3.93
N ILE A 103 20.84 2.95 -2.73
CA ILE A 103 21.50 1.82 -2.08
C ILE A 103 20.49 0.70 -1.81
N CYS A 104 19.32 1.03 -1.25
CA CYS A 104 18.31 0.05 -0.89
C CYS A 104 17.33 -0.30 -2.02
N LYS A 105 17.49 0.29 -3.22
CA LYS A 105 16.60 0.05 -4.37
C LYS A 105 16.47 -1.42 -4.74
N SER A 106 17.59 -2.15 -4.76
CA SER A 106 17.58 -3.58 -5.12
C SER A 106 16.82 -4.44 -4.11
N HIS A 107 16.94 -4.12 -2.82
CA HIS A 107 16.20 -4.75 -1.74
C HIS A 107 14.70 -4.40 -1.81
N TRP A 108 14.39 -3.12 -2.10
CA TRP A 108 13.03 -2.64 -2.29
C TRP A 108 12.30 -3.37 -3.42
N ILE A 109 12.94 -3.49 -4.60
CA ILE A 109 12.34 -4.18 -5.75
C ILE A 109 12.03 -5.64 -5.42
N LYS A 110 12.97 -6.35 -4.77
CA LYS A 110 12.75 -7.74 -4.34
C LYS A 110 11.59 -7.84 -3.34
N PHE A 111 11.54 -6.92 -2.39
CA PHE A 111 10.50 -6.86 -1.37
C PHE A 111 9.11 -6.63 -1.97
N ILE A 112 8.95 -5.62 -2.83
CA ILE A 112 7.67 -5.33 -3.48
C ILE A 112 7.20 -6.48 -4.37
N LYS A 113 8.11 -7.10 -5.15
CA LYS A 113 7.77 -8.28 -5.94
C LYS A 113 7.28 -9.44 -5.06
N CYS A 114 7.91 -9.65 -3.91
CA CYS A 114 7.49 -10.68 -2.97
C CYS A 114 6.10 -10.39 -2.39
N VAL A 115 5.88 -9.18 -1.86
CA VAL A 115 4.59 -8.78 -1.28
C VAL A 115 3.47 -8.87 -2.31
N LYS A 116 3.70 -8.39 -3.54
CA LYS A 116 2.71 -8.49 -4.62
C LYS A 116 2.31 -9.95 -4.87
N ARG A 117 3.29 -10.85 -5.06
CA ARG A 117 3.03 -12.28 -5.27
C ARG A 117 2.30 -12.92 -4.08
N ARG A 118 2.70 -12.57 -2.85
CA ARG A 118 2.07 -13.05 -1.61
C ARG A 118 0.60 -12.66 -1.56
N ASP A 119 0.30 -11.39 -1.82
CA ASP A 119 -1.06 -10.86 -1.77
C ASP A 119 -1.94 -11.47 -2.88
N GLU A 120 -1.39 -11.68 -4.07
CA GLU A 120 -2.07 -12.42 -5.16
C GLU A 120 -2.41 -13.85 -4.75
N LEU A 121 -1.49 -14.56 -4.09
CA LEU A 121 -1.74 -15.92 -3.59
C LEU A 121 -2.81 -15.94 -2.50
N VAL A 122 -2.78 -14.98 -1.56
CA VAL A 122 -3.82 -14.80 -0.54
C VAL A 122 -5.18 -14.58 -1.22
N MET A 123 -5.27 -13.62 -2.13
CA MET A 123 -6.53 -13.27 -2.79
C MET A 123 -7.07 -14.41 -3.66
N ARG A 124 -6.20 -15.21 -4.30
CA ARG A 124 -6.62 -16.41 -5.01
C ARG A 124 -7.19 -17.47 -4.06
N GLY A 125 -6.56 -17.66 -2.89
CA GLY A 125 -7.06 -18.54 -1.84
C GLY A 125 -8.43 -18.09 -1.34
N VAL A 126 -8.58 -16.79 -1.04
CA VAL A 126 -9.85 -16.17 -0.64
C VAL A 126 -10.93 -16.42 -1.69
N LYS A 127 -10.68 -16.10 -2.97
CA LYS A 127 -11.67 -16.33 -4.05
C LYS A 127 -12.14 -17.78 -4.14
N ARG A 128 -11.21 -18.73 -4.02
CA ARG A 128 -11.53 -20.16 -4.07
C ARG A 128 -12.43 -20.55 -2.90
N TRP A 129 -12.02 -20.18 -1.69
CA TRP A 129 -12.77 -20.46 -0.47
C TRP A 129 -14.16 -19.79 -0.50
N GLU A 130 -14.23 -18.53 -0.92
CA GLU A 130 -15.49 -17.78 -1.00
C GLU A 130 -16.46 -18.40 -1.99
N ARG A 131 -16.00 -18.84 -3.17
CA ARG A 131 -16.85 -19.51 -4.15
C ARG A 131 -17.49 -20.77 -3.55
N ASP A 132 -16.68 -21.59 -2.88
CA ASP A 132 -17.14 -22.85 -2.31
C ASP A 132 -18.09 -22.56 -1.14
N TYR A 133 -17.73 -21.68 -0.20
CA TYR A 133 -18.58 -21.23 0.91
C TYR A 133 -19.91 -20.63 0.43
N TYR A 134 -19.86 -19.67 -0.49
CA TYR A 134 -21.04 -18.98 -1.03
C TYR A 134 -22.01 -19.93 -1.74
N SER A 135 -21.48 -20.96 -2.41
CA SER A 135 -22.31 -21.98 -3.07
C SER A 135 -23.14 -22.81 -2.08
N THR A 136 -22.66 -22.99 -0.85
CA THR A 136 -23.34 -23.77 0.20
C THR A 136 -24.44 -22.99 0.94
N LEU A 137 -24.44 -21.65 0.82
CA LEU A 137 -25.42 -20.79 1.47
C LEU A 137 -26.78 -20.82 0.75
N ASP A 138 -27.86 -20.63 1.51
CA ASP A 138 -29.19 -20.31 0.99
C ASP A 138 -29.27 -18.86 0.47
N ASP A 139 -30.30 -18.55 -0.31
CA ASP A 139 -30.43 -17.25 -0.98
C ASP A 139 -30.49 -16.04 -0.02
N PRO A 140 -31.24 -16.09 1.11
CA PRO A 140 -31.15 -15.07 2.15
C PRO A 140 -29.72 -14.84 2.67
N SER A 141 -29.01 -15.90 3.06
CA SER A 141 -27.63 -15.79 3.56
C SER A 141 -26.63 -15.34 2.50
N ARG A 142 -26.82 -15.73 1.23
CA ARG A 142 -26.03 -15.22 0.10
C ARG A 142 -26.17 -13.71 -0.06
N LYS A 143 -27.39 -13.19 0.07
CA LYS A 143 -27.63 -11.76 0.01
C LYS A 143 -26.94 -11.03 1.17
N GLU A 144 -27.13 -11.53 2.39
CA GLU A 144 -26.48 -10.97 3.59
C GLU A 144 -24.96 -10.95 3.45
N TYR A 145 -24.37 -12.02 2.92
CA TYR A 145 -22.92 -12.09 2.70
C TYR A 145 -22.41 -11.05 1.70
N VAL A 146 -23.13 -10.84 0.60
CA VAL A 146 -22.78 -9.81 -0.40
C VAL A 146 -22.97 -8.40 0.17
N ASP A 147 -24.02 -8.18 0.95
CA ASP A 147 -24.29 -6.90 1.62
C ASP A 147 -23.21 -6.57 2.68
N ASP A 148 -22.67 -7.57 3.39
CA ASP A 148 -21.52 -7.39 4.29
C ASP A 148 -20.26 -6.96 3.53
N ILE A 149 -19.96 -7.59 2.37
CA ILE A 149 -18.83 -7.19 1.53
C ILE A 149 -18.99 -5.74 1.06
N ASP A 150 -20.18 -5.36 0.62
CA ASP A 150 -20.50 -4.00 0.18
C ASP A 150 -20.37 -2.98 1.32
N THR A 151 -20.88 -3.32 2.50
CA THR A 151 -20.76 -2.48 3.70
C THR A 151 -19.30 -2.24 4.07
N LYS A 152 -18.47 -3.29 4.04
CA LYS A 152 -17.02 -3.18 4.28
C LYS A 152 -16.32 -2.34 3.21
N MET A 153 -16.69 -2.50 1.94
CA MET A 153 -16.17 -1.66 0.86
C MET A 153 -16.47 -0.18 1.09
N ARG A 154 -17.72 0.17 1.40
CA ARG A 154 -18.14 1.55 1.71
C ARG A 154 -17.40 2.11 2.92
N TYR A 155 -17.22 1.29 3.96
CA TYR A 155 -16.44 1.67 5.14
C TYR A 155 -14.99 2.01 4.76
N PHE A 156 -14.33 1.17 3.95
CA PHE A 156 -12.95 1.45 3.52
C PHE A 156 -12.83 2.72 2.69
N LEU A 157 -13.77 2.98 1.77
CA LEU A 157 -13.80 4.22 0.99
C LEU A 157 -14.04 5.45 1.86
N TYR A 158 -14.94 5.35 2.83
CA TYR A 158 -15.17 6.40 3.83
C TYR A 158 -13.91 6.66 4.67
N ALA A 159 -13.29 5.61 5.20
CA ALA A 159 -12.06 5.75 5.98
C ALA A 159 -10.93 6.35 5.14
N ALA A 160 -10.80 5.98 3.86
CA ALA A 160 -9.80 6.52 2.95
C ALA A 160 -9.98 8.04 2.72
N SER A 161 -11.22 8.51 2.54
CA SER A 161 -11.49 9.93 2.33
C SER A 161 -11.23 10.80 3.57
N HIS A 162 -11.21 10.20 4.76
CA HIS A 162 -10.94 10.87 6.04
C HIS A 162 -9.51 10.64 6.55
N THR A 163 -8.65 9.98 5.77
CA THR A 163 -7.25 9.70 6.14
C THR A 163 -6.31 10.68 5.46
N ALA A 164 -5.58 11.48 6.24
CA ALA A 164 -4.58 12.43 5.72
C ALA A 164 -3.26 11.76 5.30
N ASP A 165 -2.93 10.60 5.88
CA ASP A 165 -1.74 9.83 5.54
C ASP A 165 -1.93 9.09 4.21
N ASP A 166 -1.19 9.50 3.18
CA ASP A 166 -1.29 8.95 1.83
C ASP A 166 -1.07 7.42 1.75
N MET A 167 -0.19 6.87 2.59
CA MET A 167 0.12 5.44 2.56
C MET A 167 -1.00 4.63 3.19
N LYS A 168 -1.55 5.10 4.30
CA LYS A 168 -2.74 4.51 4.93
C LYS A 168 -3.95 4.63 4.02
N LYS A 169 -4.13 5.78 3.35
CA LYS A 169 -5.19 6.01 2.37
C LYS A 169 -5.11 5.01 1.22
N LYS A 170 -3.96 4.88 0.55
CA LYS A 170 -3.74 3.90 -0.54
C LYS A 170 -4.07 2.47 -0.11
N ARG A 171 -3.73 2.09 1.13
CA ARG A 171 -4.06 0.76 1.67
C ARG A 171 -5.56 0.57 1.83
N LEU A 172 -6.28 1.58 2.35
CA LEU A 172 -7.74 1.53 2.49
C LEU A 172 -8.42 1.43 1.11
N GLU A 173 -7.96 2.20 0.13
CA GLU A 173 -8.43 2.11 -1.26
C GLU A 173 -8.18 0.72 -1.85
N GLN A 174 -7.01 0.12 -1.59
CA GLN A 174 -6.70 -1.24 -2.01
C GLN A 174 -7.63 -2.28 -1.36
N ASN A 175 -7.94 -2.13 -0.06
CA ASN A 175 -8.90 -3.00 0.61
C ASN A 175 -10.32 -2.87 0.02
N ALA A 176 -10.76 -1.65 -0.31
CA ALA A 176 -12.02 -1.43 -1.01
C ALA A 176 -12.02 -2.12 -2.40
N GLN A 177 -10.92 -2.01 -3.15
CA GLN A 177 -10.76 -2.69 -4.44
C GLN A 177 -10.84 -4.22 -4.30
N HIS A 178 -10.23 -4.78 -3.25
CA HIS A 178 -10.35 -6.22 -2.97
C HIS A 178 -11.80 -6.63 -2.68
N CYS A 179 -12.56 -5.83 -1.92
CA CYS A 179 -13.99 -6.08 -1.71
C CYS A 179 -14.78 -6.05 -3.04
N ALA A 180 -14.53 -5.05 -3.90
CA ALA A 180 -15.19 -4.95 -5.20
C ALA A 180 -14.91 -6.18 -6.09
N VAL A 181 -13.65 -6.63 -6.15
CA VAL A 181 -13.25 -7.81 -6.92
C VAL A 181 -13.86 -9.11 -6.37
N ARG A 182 -13.96 -9.23 -5.04
CA ARG A 182 -14.61 -10.38 -4.40
C ARG A 182 -16.10 -10.41 -4.70
N GLN A 183 -16.79 -9.29 -4.50
CA GLN A 183 -18.21 -9.15 -4.80
C GLN A 183 -18.53 -9.48 -6.27
N SER A 184 -17.75 -8.93 -7.21
CA SER A 184 -17.96 -9.19 -8.63
C SER A 184 -17.74 -10.66 -8.99
N SER A 185 -16.76 -11.33 -8.37
CA SER A 185 -16.50 -12.75 -8.61
C SER A 185 -17.63 -13.67 -8.14
N LEU A 186 -18.39 -13.25 -7.10
CA LEU A 186 -19.52 -14.00 -6.58
C LEU A 186 -20.80 -13.77 -7.40
N LEU A 187 -21.05 -12.53 -7.82
CA LEU A 187 -22.24 -12.16 -8.58
C LEU A 187 -22.14 -12.54 -10.06
N ASN A 188 -20.94 -12.49 -10.64
CA ASN A 188 -20.68 -12.79 -12.06
C ASN A 188 -19.54 -13.81 -12.22
N PRO A 189 -19.77 -15.11 -11.96
CA PRO A 189 -18.73 -16.13 -12.02
C PRO A 189 -18.04 -16.25 -13.39
N ARG A 190 -18.74 -15.88 -14.48
CA ARG A 190 -18.24 -15.98 -15.87
C ARG A 190 -17.20 -14.90 -16.25
N GLN A 191 -17.05 -13.82 -15.49
CA GLN A 191 -16.06 -12.75 -15.77
C GLN A 191 -14.76 -12.91 -14.95
N ALA A 192 -14.73 -13.81 -13.96
CA ALA A 192 -13.60 -13.95 -13.04
C ALA A 192 -12.38 -14.65 -13.65
N ASP A 193 -12.59 -15.52 -14.66
CA ASP A 193 -11.54 -16.32 -15.29
C ASP A 193 -10.73 -15.53 -16.34
N ASP A 194 -11.30 -14.48 -16.95
CA ASP A 194 -10.63 -13.69 -18.01
C ASP A 194 -9.51 -12.77 -17.48
N TYR A 195 -9.55 -12.40 -16.19
CA TYR A 195 -8.51 -11.57 -15.56
C TYR A 195 -7.25 -12.38 -15.20
N GLU A 196 -7.35 -13.69 -14.96
CA GLU A 196 -6.17 -14.52 -14.68
C GLU A 196 -5.34 -14.81 -15.94
N SER A 197 -5.95 -14.78 -17.14
CA SER A 197 -5.21 -14.98 -18.40
C SER A 197 -4.45 -13.74 -18.88
N SER A 198 -4.77 -12.54 -18.40
CA SER A 198 -4.13 -11.29 -18.83
C SER A 198 -2.95 -10.86 -17.94
N GLY A 199 -2.79 -11.45 -16.75
CA GLY A 199 -1.69 -11.17 -15.82
C GLY A 199 -0.43 -12.04 -15.99
N ALA A 200 -0.45 -13.03 -16.88
CA ALA A 200 0.67 -13.96 -17.09
C ALA A 200 1.72 -13.47 -18.10
N ALA A 201 1.57 -12.27 -18.65
CA ALA A 201 2.48 -11.69 -19.62
C ALA A 201 2.99 -10.29 -19.20
N VAL A 202 3.87 -10.24 -18.18
CA VAL A 202 5.02 -9.30 -18.08
C VAL A 202 6.11 -9.92 -17.19
#